data_AF-A0A2D7GSE8-F1
#
_entry.id   AF-A0A2D7GSE8-F1
#
_cell.length_a   1.000
_cell.length_b   1.000
_cell.length_c   1.000
_cell.angle_alpha   90.00
_cell.angle_beta   90.00
_cell.angle_gamma   90.00
#
_symmetry.space_group_name_H-M   'P 1'
#
loop_
_entity.id
_entity.type
_entity.pdbx_description
1 polymer ?
#
loop_
_entity_poly.entity_id
_entity_poly.type
_entity_poly.pdbx_seq_one_letter_code
_entity_poly.pdbx_strand_id
1 'polypeptide(L)' 'MDDLEFRRRIYADPETSDSDLIAAANTDEKKRSFWHEQKQMDKKLKQALKVEVPDDL' A
#
# COMPACT_ATOMS: atom_id res chain seq x y z
N MET A 1 6.10 3.21 16.89
CA MET A 1 5.32 3.92 15.87
C MET A 1 3.85 3.81 16.21
N ASP A 2 3.18 4.95 16.39
CA ASP A 2 1.74 5.02 16.63
C ASP A 2 0.94 4.60 15.38
N ASP A 3 -0.27 4.10 15.60
CA ASP A 3 -1.16 3.65 14.52
C ASP A 3 -1.49 4.75 13.51
N LEU A 4 -1.66 5.99 13.96
CA LEU A 4 -1.94 7.12 13.10
C LEU A 4 -0.76 7.43 12.17
N GLU A 5 0.46 7.38 12.71
CA GLU A 5 1.69 7.62 11.95
C GLU A 5 1.92 6.50 10.93
N PHE A 6 1.73 5.24 11.34
CA PHE A 6 1.81 4.08 10.46
C PHE A 6 0.86 4.24 9.27
N ARG A 7 -0.42 4.51 9.53
CA ARG A 7 -1.44 4.68 8.47
C ARG A 7 -1.08 5.83 7.55
N ARG A 8 -0.65 6.97 8.09
CA ARG A 8 -0.29 8.15 7.30
C ARG A 8 0.84 7.83 6.31
N ARG A 9 1.88 7.11 6.77
CA ARG A 9 2.99 6.70 5.91
C ARG A 9 2.54 5.70 4.84
N ILE A 10 1.76 4.68 5.21
CA ILE A 10 1.24 3.69 4.24
C ILE A 10 0.34 4.32 3.18
N TYR A 11 -0.48 5.32 3.53
CA TYR A 11 -1.30 6.02 2.54
C TYR A 11 -0.47 6.89 1.59
N ALA A 12 0.64 7.45 2.07
CA ALA A 12 1.54 8.23 1.23
C ALA A 12 2.37 7.34 0.30
N ASP A 13 2.87 6.22 0.81
CA ASP A 13 3.65 5.25 0.07
C ASP A 13 3.37 3.82 0.58
N PRO A 14 2.46 3.08 -0.06
CA PRO A 14 2.18 1.70 0.32
C PRO A 14 3.31 0.74 -0.08
N GLU A 15 4.21 1.10 -1.00
CA GLU A 15 5.33 0.27 -1.47
C GLU A 15 6.65 0.58 -0.75
N THR A 16 6.56 1.31 0.37
CA THR A 16 7.71 1.70 1.18
C THR A 16 8.53 0.50 1.67
N SER A 17 9.85 0.68 1.70
CA SER A 17 10.83 -0.30 2.22
C SER A 17 11.41 0.12 3.58
N ASP A 18 10.71 1.02 4.27
CA ASP A 18 11.11 1.53 5.58
C ASP A 18 11.13 0.40 6.63
N SER A 19 12.29 0.19 7.23
CA SER A 19 12.52 -0.83 8.26
C SER A 19 11.63 -0.65 9.49
N ASP A 20 11.30 0.59 9.87
CA ASP A 20 10.45 0.87 11.02
C ASP A 20 9.00 0.45 10.76
N LEU A 21 8.51 0.65 9.53
CA LEU A 21 7.18 0.18 9.11
C LEU A 21 7.12 -1.34 9.06
N ILE A 22 8.18 -1.99 8.55
CA ILE A 22 8.30 -3.45 8.54
C ILE A 22 8.28 -3.99 9.97
N ALA A 23 9.05 -3.42 10.89
CA ALA A 23 9.06 -3.82 12.29
C ALA A 23 7.68 -3.63 12.97
N ALA A 24 7.03 -2.49 12.71
CA ALA A 24 5.69 -2.21 13.24
C ALA A 24 4.64 -3.18 12.72
N ALA A 25 4.68 -3.54 11.44
CA ALA A 25 3.78 -4.53 10.84
C ALA A 25 4.07 -5.96 11.33
N ASN A 26 5.33 -6.29 11.62
CA ASN A 26 5.67 -7.59 12.19
C ASN A 26 5.24 -7.73 13.66
N THR A 27 5.18 -6.62 14.38
CA THR A 27 4.76 -6.60 15.80
C THR A 27 3.24 -6.63 15.95
N ASP A 28 2.49 -6.12 14.96
CA ASP A 28 1.03 -6.03 15.01
C ASP A 28 0.38 -6.56 13.73
N GLU A 29 -0.35 -7.67 13.87
CA GLU A 29 -1.07 -8.29 12.76
C GLU A 29 -2.11 -7.37 12.12
N LYS A 30 -2.74 -6.46 12.88
CA LYS A 30 -3.70 -5.50 12.33
C LYS A 30 -3.01 -4.52 11.38
N LYS A 31 -1.80 -4.06 11.74
CA LYS A 31 -0.97 -3.19 10.89
C LYS A 31 -0.53 -3.91 9.63
N ARG A 32 -0.16 -5.20 9.76
CA ARG A 32 0.19 -6.06 8.62
C ARG A 32 -0.99 -6.23 7.66
N SER A 33 -2.18 -6.56 8.17
CA SER A 33 -3.39 -6.71 7.36
C SER A 33 -3.73 -5.42 6.63
N PHE A 34 -3.77 -4.31 7.36
CA PHE A 34 -4.04 -2.99 6.78
C PHE A 34 -3.07 -2.65 5.65
N TRP A 35 -1.76 -2.84 5.87
CA TRP A 35 -0.75 -2.55 4.86
C TRP A 35 -0.91 -3.42 3.61
N HIS A 36 -1.19 -4.71 3.80
CA HIS A 36 -1.45 -5.62 2.70
C HIS A 36 -2.69 -5.22 1.89
N GLU A 37 -3.77 -4.82 2.55
CA GLU A 37 -4.98 -4.31 1.89
C GLU A 37 -4.69 -3.05 1.06
N GLN A 38 -3.89 -2.11 1.59
CA GLN A 38 -3.49 -0.92 0.84
C GLN A 38 -2.66 -1.25 -0.40
N LYS A 39 -1.70 -2.18 -0.30
CA LYS A 39 -0.93 -2.66 -1.47
C LYS A 39 -1.84 -3.29 -2.53
N GLN A 40 -2.80 -4.11 -2.11
CA GLN A 40 -3.75 -4.71 -3.05
C GLN A 40 -4.63 -3.68 -3.74
N MET A 41 -5.09 -2.67 -3.01
CA MET A 41 -5.87 -1.57 -3.58
C MET A 41 -5.05 -0.77 -4.58
N ASP A 42 -3.83 -0.40 -4.24
CA ASP A 42 -2.91 0.31 -5.14
C ASP A 42 -2.64 -0.48 -6.42
N LYS A 43 -2.41 -1.80 -6.31
CA LYS A 43 -2.25 -2.68 -7.47
C LYS A 43 -3.50 -2.71 -8.35
N LYS A 44 -4.70 -2.81 -7.76
CA LYS A 44 -5.97 -2.77 -8.50
C LYS A 44 -6.17 -1.42 -9.18
N LEU A 45 -5.80 -0.33 -8.53
CA LEU A 45 -5.88 1.02 -9.09
C LEU A 45 -4.93 1.17 -10.29
N LYS A 46 -3.66 0.76 -10.15
CA LYS A 46 -2.69 0.71 -11.24
C LYS A 46 -3.16 -0.16 -12.41
N GLN A 47 -3.79 -1.31 -12.12
CA GLN A 47 -4.37 -2.17 -13.15
C GLN A 47 -5.55 -1.50 -13.85
N ALA A 48 -6.45 -0.84 -13.11
CA ALA A 48 -7.57 -0.10 -13.69
C ALA A 48 -7.12 1.10 -14.54
N LEU A 49 -5.98 1.71 -14.20
CA LEU A 49 -5.36 2.78 -14.99
C LEU A 49 -4.65 2.27 -16.25
N LYS A 50 -4.26 0.98 -16.31
CA LYS A 50 -3.81 0.32 -17.53
C LYS A 50 -5.01 -0.04 -18.41
N VAL A 51 -5.71 0.97 -18.88
CA VAL A 51 -6.62 0.82 -20.02
C VAL A 51 -5.75 0.86 -21.27
N GLU A 52 -5.72 -0.23 -22.02
CA GLU A 52 -5.06 -0.26 -23.33
C GLU A 52 -5.81 0.69 -24.25
N VAL A 53 -5.10 1.68 -24.79
CA VAL A 53 -5.65 2.54 -25.84
C VAL A 53 -5.70 1.65 -27.09
N PRO A 54 -6.88 1.42 -27.68
CA PRO A 54 -6.98 0.62 -28.91
C PRO A 54 -6.14 1.26 -30.01
N ASP A 55 -5.43 0.45 -30.81
CA ASP A 55 -4.61 0.89 -31.95
C ASP A 55 -5.39 1.64 -33.05
N ASP A 56 -6.71 1.70 -32.97
CA ASP A 56 -7.63 2.23 -33.98
C ASP A 56 -8.25 3.59 -33.61
N LEU A 57 -7.51 4.43 -32.85
CA LEU A 57 -7.89 5.82 -32.50
C LEU A 57 -6.97 6.86 -33.12
#